data_AF-A0AA51R9P4-F1
#
_entry.id   AF-A0AA51R9P4-F1
#
_cell.length_a   1.000
_cell.length_b   1.000
_cell.length_c   1.000
_cell.angle_alpha   90.00
_cell.angle_beta   90.00
_cell.angle_gamma   90.00
#
_symmetry.space_group_name_H-M   'P 1'
#
loop_
_entity.id
_entity.type
_entity.pdbx_description
1 polymer ?
#
loop_
_entity_poly.entity_id
_entity_poly.type
_entity_poly.pdbx_seq_one_letter_code
_entity_poly.pdbx_strand_id
1 'polypeptide(L)'
;MDKEQLSELKYLKSEIEILKKQIEDITYTITTDSVKGSTPYFPYIESNFLITGVDYQGYDNKLNRLQGKLNRRVEELIDLVEETNDYINNIGDSLVRQIFTLRYINGLEWKQVAASIGGNNTADSVRMIHNRFLGNS
;
A
#
# COMPACT_ATOMS: atom_id res chain seq x y z
N MET A 1 -17.86 -12.39 -7.29
CA MET A 1 -16.77 -11.42 -7.19
C MET A 1 -16.69 -10.65 -8.47
N ASP A 2 -16.72 -9.33 -8.38
CA ASP A 2 -16.88 -8.44 -9.52
C ASP A 2 -15.55 -7.89 -10.03
N LYS A 3 -15.56 -7.33 -11.23
CA LYS A 3 -14.37 -6.70 -11.85
C LYS A 3 -13.77 -5.61 -10.96
N GLU A 4 -14.61 -4.87 -10.25
CA GLU A 4 -14.20 -3.79 -9.36
C GLU A 4 -13.38 -4.34 -8.18
N GLN A 5 -13.91 -5.35 -7.48
CA GLN A 5 -13.21 -6.05 -6.39
C GLN A 5 -11.86 -6.63 -6.85
N LEU A 6 -11.82 -7.25 -8.04
CA LEU A 6 -10.59 -7.76 -8.63
C LEU A 6 -9.55 -6.66 -8.92
N SER A 7 -10.02 -5.46 -9.30
CA SER A 7 -9.13 -4.32 -9.56
C SER A 7 -8.60 -3.68 -8.27
N GLU A 8 -9.35 -3.82 -7.17
CA GLU A 8 -9.01 -3.30 -5.85
C GLU A 8 -7.68 -3.87 -5.32
N LEU A 9 -7.38 -5.15 -5.60
CA LEU A 9 -6.08 -5.77 -5.30
C LEU A 9 -4.88 -4.94 -5.76
N LYS A 10 -4.97 -4.35 -6.97
CA LYS A 10 -3.88 -3.53 -7.51
C LYS A 10 -3.74 -2.23 -6.74
N TYR A 11 -4.85 -1.58 -6.42
CA TYR A 11 -4.86 -0.32 -5.69
C TYR A 11 -4.41 -0.51 -4.25
N LEU A 12 -4.87 -1.57 -3.59
CA LEU A 12 -4.49 -1.88 -2.21
C LEU A 12 -2.99 -2.19 -2.09
N LYS A 13 -2.43 -2.98 -3.02
CA LYS A 13 -0.97 -3.18 -3.12
C LYS A 13 -0.23 -1.85 -3.28
N SER A 14 -0.72 -0.95 -4.14
CA SER A 14 -0.08 0.36 -4.34
C SER A 14 -0.17 1.26 -3.10
N GLU A 15 -1.28 1.20 -2.37
CA GLU A 15 -1.47 1.97 -1.13
C GLU A 15 -0.54 1.47 -0.02
N ILE A 16 -0.37 0.15 0.11
CA ILE A 16 0.60 -0.47 1.02
C ILE A 16 2.02 0.03 0.73
N GLU A 17 2.42 0.08 -0.54
CA GLU A 17 3.74 0.58 -0.93
C GLU A 17 3.92 2.07 -0.60
N ILE A 18 2.88 2.89 -0.79
CA ILE A 18 2.90 4.29 -0.38
C ILE A 18 3.05 4.40 1.15
N LEU A 19 2.32 3.60 1.92
CA LEU A 19 2.41 3.61 3.40
C LEU A 19 3.79 3.17 3.89
N LYS A 20 4.39 2.14 3.28
CA LYS A 20 5.76 1.71 3.58
C LYS A 20 6.75 2.84 3.35
N LYS A 21 6.64 3.53 2.21
CA LYS A 21 7.48 4.68 1.89
C LYS A 21 7.28 5.83 2.88
N GLN A 22 6.04 6.13 3.28
CA GLN A 22 5.76 7.16 4.29
C GLN A 22 6.36 6.83 5.67
N ILE A 23 6.44 5.54 6.02
CA ILE A 23 7.11 5.07 7.24
C ILE A 23 8.63 5.22 7.10
N GLU A 24 9.20 4.93 5.94
CA GLU A 24 10.64 5.10 5.68
C GLU A 24 11.06 6.58 5.71
N ASP A 25 10.24 7.46 5.12
CA ASP A 25 10.49 8.90 5.02
C ASP A 25 10.21 9.66 6.34
N ILE A 26 9.82 8.96 7.42
CA ILE A 26 9.46 9.62 8.68
C ILE A 26 10.70 10.16 9.39
N THR A 27 10.69 11.46 9.70
CA THR A 27 11.77 12.12 10.45
C THR A 27 11.27 12.66 11.78
N TYR A 28 12.21 12.87 12.70
CA TYR A 28 11.94 13.59 13.93
C TYR A 28 11.50 15.03 13.67
N THR A 29 10.59 15.52 14.51
CA THR A 29 10.21 16.94 14.51
C THR A 29 11.09 17.68 15.51
N ILE A 30 11.71 18.76 15.07
CA ILE A 30 12.44 19.67 15.95
C ILE A 30 11.42 20.66 16.51
N THR A 31 11.30 20.69 17.83
CA THR A 31 10.45 21.64 18.55
C THR A 31 11.33 22.73 19.17
N THR A 32 10.84 23.96 19.19
CA THR A 32 11.52 25.09 19.80
C THR A 32 10.63 25.67 20.88
N ASP A 33 11.19 25.89 22.05
CA ASP A 33 10.52 26.54 23.18
C ASP A 33 11.33 27.77 23.63
N SER A 34 10.65 28.75 24.22
CA SER A 34 11.24 29.98 24.72
C SER A 34 11.15 30.01 26.24
N VAL A 35 12.30 29.92 26.91
CA VAL A 35 12.39 30.03 28.36
C VAL A 35 12.94 31.38 28.77
N LYS A 36 12.55 31.85 29.96
CA LYS A 36 13.14 33.03 30.59
C LYS A 36 14.30 32.60 31.48
N GLY A 37 15.42 33.29 31.36
CA GLY A 37 16.58 33.11 32.22
C GLY A 37 17.29 34.44 32.45
N SER A 38 18.47 34.37 33.04
CA SER A 38 19.35 35.53 33.19
C SER A 38 20.74 35.23 32.65
N THR A 39 21.51 36.28 32.36
CA THR A 39 22.93 36.12 32.05
C THR A 39 23.65 35.42 33.20
N PRO A 40 24.57 34.46 32.96
CA PRO A 40 25.19 33.66 34.02
C PRO A 40 26.09 34.44 34.99
N TYR A 41 26.37 35.72 34.70
CA TYR A 41 27.21 36.59 35.51
C TYR A 41 26.47 37.86 35.93
N PHE A 42 26.87 38.43 37.08
CA PHE A 42 26.36 39.69 37.61
C PHE A 42 26.48 40.81 36.55
N PRO A 43 25.43 41.62 36.30
CA PRO A 43 24.24 41.84 37.13
C PRO A 43 23.01 40.96 36.83
N TYR A 44 23.16 39.78 36.19
CA TYR A 44 22.08 38.80 35.93
C TYR A 44 20.86 39.40 35.18
N ILE A 45 21.09 39.96 34.01
CA ILE A 45 20.06 40.61 33.20
C ILE A 45 19.06 39.57 32.70
N GLU A 46 17.76 39.80 32.89
CA GLU A 46 16.70 38.91 32.36
C GLU A 46 16.77 38.87 30.83
N SER A 47 16.72 37.68 30.25
CA SER A 47 16.75 37.45 28.82
C SER A 47 15.95 36.21 28.47
N ASN A 48 15.44 36.17 27.24
CA ASN A 48 14.75 35.00 26.71
C ASN A 48 15.76 34.13 25.97
N PHE A 49 15.73 32.83 26.23
CA PHE A 49 16.57 31.84 25.56
C PHE A 49 15.68 30.88 24.77
N LEU A 50 16.07 30.63 23.52
CA LEU A 50 15.44 29.61 22.68
C LEU A 50 16.11 28.27 22.95
N ILE A 51 15.32 27.28 23.31
CA ILE A 51 15.76 25.90 23.47
C ILE A 51 15.15 25.09 22.33
N THR A 52 15.98 24.35 21.61
CA THR A 52 15.53 23.40 20.59
C THR A 52 15.64 21.98 21.14
N GLY A 53 14.59 21.19 20.97
CA GLY A 53 14.52 19.79 21.37
C GLY A 53 14.03 18.90 20.23
N VAL A 54 14.25 17.59 20.38
CA VAL A 54 13.68 16.57 19.50
C VAL A 54 12.41 16.02 20.14
N ASP A 55 11.30 16.06 19.41
CA ASP A 55 10.04 15.47 19.85
C ASP A 55 10.01 13.96 19.52
N TYR A 56 10.62 13.17 20.40
CA TYR A 56 10.62 11.70 20.30
C TYR A 56 9.21 11.11 20.43
N GLN A 57 8.39 11.67 21.32
CA GLN A 57 7.04 11.14 21.56
C GLN A 57 6.12 11.37 20.36
N GLY A 58 6.16 12.55 19.73
CA GLY A 58 5.43 12.83 18.51
C GLY A 58 5.88 11.97 17.34
N TYR A 59 7.19 11.69 17.24
CA TYR A 59 7.74 10.75 16.28
C TYR A 59 7.16 9.33 16.48
N ASP A 60 7.26 8.76 17.69
CA ASP A 60 6.78 7.41 17.99
C ASP A 60 5.27 7.27 17.75
N ASN A 61 4.49 8.28 18.15
CA ASN A 61 3.05 8.30 17.90
C ASN A 61 2.71 8.29 16.41
N LYS A 62 3.46 9.07 15.59
CA LYS A 62 3.25 9.12 14.15
C LYS A 62 3.65 7.79 13.49
N LEU A 63 4.75 7.19 13.93
CA LEU A 63 5.22 5.89 13.46
C LEU A 63 4.21 4.79 13.76
N ASN A 64 3.79 4.66 15.02
CA ASN A 64 2.79 3.68 15.46
C ASN A 64 1.47 3.82 14.69
N ARG A 65 1.03 5.05 14.43
CA ARG A 65 -0.19 5.32 13.66
C ARG A 65 -0.06 4.84 12.21
N LEU A 66 1.07 5.09 11.55
CA LEU A 66 1.31 4.64 10.18
C LEU A 66 1.46 3.12 10.10
N GLN A 67 2.18 2.51 11.04
CA GLN A 67 2.30 1.05 11.14
C GLN A 67 0.93 0.39 11.36
N GLY A 68 0.10 0.95 12.24
CA GLY A 68 -1.26 0.45 12.46
C GLY A 68 -2.13 0.53 11.20
N LYS A 69 -1.99 1.59 10.38
CA LYS A 69 -2.66 1.67 9.07
C LYS A 69 -2.12 0.63 8.10
N LEU A 70 -0.81 0.47 8.02
CA LEU A 70 -0.15 -0.50 7.16
C LEU A 70 -0.65 -1.92 7.46
N ASN A 71 -0.67 -2.31 8.74
CA ASN A 71 -1.11 -3.64 9.16
C ASN A 71 -2.55 -3.92 8.73
N ARG A 72 -3.47 -2.98 8.95
CA ARG A 72 -4.87 -3.13 8.50
C ARG A 72 -4.98 -3.33 6.98
N ARG A 73 -4.24 -2.54 6.19
CA ARG A 73 -4.26 -2.70 4.73
C ARG A 73 -3.65 -4.02 4.27
N VAL A 74 -2.64 -4.52 4.98
CA VAL A 74 -2.06 -5.84 4.71
C VAL A 74 -3.04 -6.96 5.03
N GLU A 75 -3.76 -6.87 6.15
CA GLU A 75 -4.84 -7.81 6.50
C GLU A 75 -5.95 -7.80 5.44
N GLU A 76 -6.45 -6.62 5.06
CA GLU A 76 -7.42 -6.46 3.97
C GLU A 76 -6.93 -7.09 2.65
N LEU A 77 -5.62 -6.96 2.35
CA LEU A 77 -5.03 -7.55 1.14
C LEU A 77 -5.02 -9.07 1.20
N ILE A 78 -4.70 -9.65 2.37
CA ILE A 78 -4.67 -11.10 2.55
C ILE A 78 -6.08 -11.66 2.34
N ASP A 79 -7.08 -11.09 3.02
CA ASP A 79 -8.47 -11.52 2.91
C ASP A 79 -8.97 -11.46 1.46
N LEU A 80 -8.68 -10.36 0.75
CA LEU A 80 -9.09 -10.20 -0.66
C LEU A 80 -8.35 -11.16 -1.59
N VAL A 81 -7.10 -11.50 -1.32
CA VAL A 81 -6.34 -12.49 -2.08
C VAL A 81 -6.92 -13.90 -1.85
N GLU A 82 -7.31 -14.24 -0.64
CA GLU A 82 -7.98 -15.50 -0.32
C GLU A 82 -9.33 -15.61 -1.04
N GLU A 83 -10.19 -14.59 -0.94
CA GLU A 83 -11.46 -14.53 -1.67
C GLU A 83 -11.25 -14.66 -3.19
N THR A 84 -10.20 -14.00 -3.71
CA THR A 84 -9.85 -14.07 -5.12
C THR A 84 -9.42 -15.47 -5.54
N ASN A 85 -8.59 -16.14 -4.73
CA ASN A 85 -8.17 -17.51 -5.01
C ASN A 85 -9.36 -18.48 -4.99
N ASP A 86 -10.26 -18.35 -4.02
CA ASP A 86 -11.47 -19.18 -3.95
C ASP A 86 -12.39 -18.96 -5.15
N TYR A 87 -12.60 -17.71 -5.55
CA TYR A 87 -13.34 -17.38 -6.77
C TYR A 87 -12.69 -18.02 -8.01
N ILE A 88 -11.37 -17.89 -8.17
CA ILE A 88 -10.63 -18.49 -9.29
C ILE A 88 -10.72 -20.02 -9.27
N ASN A 89 -10.65 -20.64 -8.09
CA ASN A 89 -10.75 -22.09 -7.92
C ASN A 89 -12.15 -22.62 -8.27
N ASN A 90 -13.19 -21.80 -8.17
CA ASN A 90 -14.54 -22.17 -8.58
C ASN A 90 -14.82 -22.05 -10.09
N ILE A 91 -13.93 -21.40 -10.87
CA ILE A 91 -14.08 -21.30 -12.33
C ILE A 91 -13.94 -22.67 -12.97
N GLY A 92 -14.89 -23.14 -13.78
CA GLY A 92 -14.79 -24.47 -14.43
C GLY A 92 -13.72 -24.56 -15.53
N ASP A 93 -13.56 -23.48 -16.30
CA ASP A 93 -12.64 -23.44 -17.45
C ASP A 93 -11.19 -23.22 -17.01
N SER A 94 -10.31 -24.18 -17.36
CA SER A 94 -8.89 -24.14 -17.05
C SER A 94 -8.14 -22.94 -17.65
N LEU A 95 -8.49 -22.49 -18.86
CA LEU A 95 -7.85 -21.36 -19.52
C LEU A 95 -8.23 -20.06 -18.82
N VAL A 96 -9.52 -19.90 -18.51
CA VAL A 96 -10.02 -18.74 -17.77
C VAL A 96 -9.35 -18.68 -16.39
N ARG A 97 -9.26 -19.80 -15.68
CA ARG A 97 -8.57 -19.88 -14.39
C ARG A 97 -7.13 -19.37 -14.49
N GLN A 98 -6.36 -19.85 -15.47
CA GLN A 98 -4.98 -19.40 -15.70
C GLN A 98 -4.89 -17.90 -15.99
N ILE A 99 -5.79 -17.38 -16.84
CA ILE A 99 -5.86 -15.95 -17.17
C ILE A 99 -6.03 -15.11 -15.90
N PHE A 100 -6.98 -15.49 -15.03
CA PHE A 100 -7.27 -14.77 -13.80
C PHE A 100 -6.12 -14.87 -12.78
N THR A 101 -5.54 -16.06 -12.59
CA THR A 101 -4.37 -16.22 -11.69
C THR A 101 -3.22 -15.32 -12.14
N LEU A 102 -2.84 -15.38 -13.41
CA LEU A 102 -1.74 -14.58 -13.93
C LEU A 102 -2.03 -13.07 -13.86
N ARG A 103 -3.29 -12.67 -14.08
CA ARG A 103 -3.68 -11.27 -14.08
C ARG A 103 -3.75 -10.66 -12.67
N TYR A 104 -4.39 -11.36 -11.74
CA TYR A 104 -4.77 -10.78 -10.44
C TYR A 104 -3.88 -11.23 -9.29
N ILE A 105 -3.51 -12.51 -9.25
CA ILE A 105 -2.61 -13.04 -8.22
C ILE A 105 -1.17 -12.59 -8.54
N ASN A 106 -0.70 -12.88 -9.76
CA ASN A 106 0.66 -12.56 -10.19
C ASN A 106 0.82 -11.11 -10.66
N GLY A 107 -0.28 -10.39 -10.89
CA GLY A 107 -0.25 -8.95 -11.23
C GLY A 107 0.30 -8.64 -12.64
N LEU A 108 0.32 -9.61 -13.56
CA LEU A 108 0.93 -9.45 -14.87
C LEU A 108 0.11 -8.57 -15.83
N GLU A 109 0.79 -7.87 -16.74
CA GLU A 109 0.14 -7.15 -17.83
C GLU A 109 -0.44 -8.11 -18.88
N TRP A 110 -1.47 -7.69 -19.62
CA TRP A 110 -2.11 -8.53 -20.64
C TRP A 110 -1.15 -9.13 -21.67
N LYS A 111 -0.09 -8.40 -22.03
CA LYS A 111 0.96 -8.90 -22.94
C LYS A 111 1.74 -10.06 -22.30
N GLN A 112 2.07 -9.95 -21.02
CA GLN A 112 2.78 -10.98 -20.26
C GLN A 112 1.88 -12.19 -19.98
N VAL A 113 0.60 -11.96 -19.68
CA VAL A 113 -0.40 -13.04 -19.53
C VAL A 113 -0.50 -13.83 -20.83
N ALA A 114 -0.66 -13.16 -21.97
CA ALA A 114 -0.73 -13.83 -23.27
C ALA A 114 0.55 -14.60 -23.60
N ALA A 115 1.72 -14.02 -23.33
CA ALA A 115 3.01 -14.69 -23.49
C ALA A 115 3.16 -15.93 -22.59
N SER A 116 2.66 -15.88 -21.35
CA SER A 116 2.72 -16.98 -20.39
C SER A 116 1.78 -18.13 -20.75
N ILE A 117 0.61 -17.82 -21.32
CA ILE A 117 -0.34 -18.84 -21.82
C ILE A 117 0.19 -19.47 -23.12
N GLY A 118 0.84 -18.69 -23.97
CA GLY A 118 1.39 -19.16 -25.25
C GLY A 118 0.33 -19.38 -26.33
N GLY A 119 0.65 -20.16 -27.36
CA GLY A 119 -0.31 -20.58 -28.39
C GLY A 119 -0.78 -19.47 -29.36
N ASN A 120 0.10 -18.54 -29.74
CA ASN A 120 -0.24 -17.37 -30.58
C ASN A 120 -1.37 -16.48 -30.02
N ASN A 121 -1.64 -16.55 -28.71
CA ASN A 121 -2.57 -15.65 -28.07
C ASN A 121 -2.04 -14.21 -28.07
N THR A 122 -2.91 -13.27 -28.40
CA THR A 122 -2.63 -11.83 -28.27
C THR A 122 -3.19 -11.30 -26.95
N ALA A 123 -2.64 -10.17 -26.48
CA ALA A 123 -3.12 -9.48 -25.29
C ALA A 123 -4.63 -9.17 -25.36
N ASP A 124 -5.14 -8.81 -26.55
CA ASP A 124 -6.55 -8.49 -26.76
C ASP A 124 -7.44 -9.74 -26.76
N SER A 125 -6.97 -10.84 -27.35
CA SER A 125 -7.69 -12.13 -27.32
C SER A 125 -7.94 -12.58 -25.87
N VAL A 126 -6.87 -12.58 -25.06
CA VAL A 126 -6.94 -12.96 -23.65
C VAL A 126 -7.84 -12.02 -22.84
N ARG A 127 -7.76 -10.71 -23.09
CA ARG A 127 -8.64 -9.72 -22.46
C ARG A 127 -10.11 -9.93 -22.84
N MET A 128 -10.41 -10.30 -24.08
CA MET A 128 -11.77 -10.58 -24.52
C MET A 128 -12.35 -11.83 -23.84
N ILE A 129 -11.56 -12.90 -23.71
CA ILE A 129 -11.96 -14.11 -22.97
C ILE A 129 -12.32 -13.76 -21.53
N HIS A 130 -11.43 -13.02 -20.86
CA HIS A 130 -11.66 -12.52 -19.51
C HIS A 130 -12.95 -11.69 -19.39
N ASN A 131 -13.13 -10.69 -20.25
CA ASN A 131 -14.29 -9.79 -20.18
C ASN A 131 -15.60 -10.53 -20.48
N ARG A 132 -15.58 -11.51 -21.39
CA ARG A 132 -16.75 -12.35 -21.68
C ARG A 132 -17.11 -13.20 -20.47
N PHE A 133 -16.12 -13.77 -19.77
CA PHE A 133 -16.36 -14.54 -18.57
C PHE A 133 -17.03 -13.66 -17.50
N LEU A 134 -16.48 -12.48 -17.20
CA LEU A 134 -17.07 -11.55 -16.24
C LEU A 134 -18.43 -10.99 -16.66
N GLY A 135 -18.70 -10.85 -17.96
CA GLY A 135 -19.99 -10.36 -18.47
C GLY A 135 -21.09 -11.42 -18.52
N ASN A 136 -20.72 -12.71 -18.45
CA ASN A 136 -21.65 -13.84 -18.46
C ASN A 136 -21.81 -14.49 -17.06
N SER A 137 -21.08 -14.00 -16.06
CA SER A 137 -21.08 -14.52 -14.68
C SER A 137 -22.01 -13.73 -13.78
#